data_AF-X1D8V3-F1
#
_entry.id   AF-X1D8V3-F1
#
_cell.length_a   1.000
_cell.length_b   1.000
_cell.length_c   1.000
_cell.angle_alpha   90.00
_cell.angle_beta   90.00
_cell.angle_gamma   90.00
#
_symmetry.space_group_name_H-M   'P 1'
#
loop_
_entity.id
_entity.type
_entity.pdbx_description
1 polymer ?
#
loop_
_entity_poly.entity_id
_entity_poly.type
_entity_poly.pdbx_seq_one_letter_code
_entity_poly.pdbx_strand_id
1 'polypeptide(L)'
;ATYMYSGMVDVAALTNDKNYVEAVDHIWENVVSKKIYITGGIGAKAQGEAFDQNYKLPNIKAYNETCAAIGNIFWNHRLFLLHGDSKYIDVLERTIYNGFLSGISLDGKKFFYPNPLASSGYHVRTEWFECACCPSNIVRLIASISGYVYAQHDDTLYVNLFVSNTAAISIDENIVSITQDTEYPWDGIIKITVNLQKNLDFNIAIRIPGWMQNQPVPSDLYHYLKKIDEKVGLKVNGKPIEIICEKGYTHISRRWKDGDIIELDFPMTIRRVLAYEKIKEDNG
;
A
#
# COMPACT_ATOMS: atom_id res chain seq x y z
N ALA A 1 11.81 5.64 13.50
CA ALA A 1 12.45 4.37 13.08
C ALA A 1 12.36 4.15 11.56
N THR A 2 11.17 4.22 10.96
CA THR A 2 10.95 4.00 9.51
C THR A 2 11.76 4.89 8.57
N TYR A 3 12.11 6.11 8.96
CA TYR A 3 13.03 6.96 8.18
C TYR A 3 14.45 6.39 8.11
N MET A 4 14.95 5.84 9.22
CA MET A 4 16.24 5.13 9.22
C MET A 4 16.15 3.88 8.35
N TYR A 5 15.07 3.10 8.46
CA TYR A 5 14.89 1.89 7.64
C TYR A 5 14.80 2.23 6.15
N SER A 6 14.13 3.32 5.78
CA SER A 6 14.11 3.83 4.41
C SER A 6 15.53 4.16 3.91
N GLY A 7 16.32 4.86 4.71
CA GLY A 7 17.73 5.15 4.38
C GLY A 7 18.59 3.89 4.28
N MET A 8 18.34 2.86 5.11
CA MET A 8 19.03 1.57 5.00
C MET A 8 18.69 0.85 3.69
N VAL A 9 17.43 0.87 3.25
CA VAL A 9 17.05 0.30 1.95
C VAL A 9 17.74 1.04 0.81
N ASP A 10 17.80 2.37 0.86
CA ASP A 10 18.49 3.18 -0.16
C ASP A 10 19.99 2.83 -0.22
N VAL A 11 20.66 2.71 0.94
CA VAL A 11 22.07 2.28 1.00
C VAL A 11 22.24 0.85 0.47
N ALA A 12 21.35 -0.08 0.85
CA ALA A 12 21.39 -1.46 0.38
C ALA A 12 21.30 -1.54 -1.15
N ALA A 13 20.34 -0.82 -1.76
CA ALA A 13 20.13 -0.80 -3.20
C ALA A 13 21.32 -0.19 -3.96
N LEU A 14 21.91 0.90 -3.45
CA LEU A 14 23.00 1.61 -4.12
C LEU A 14 24.37 0.92 -3.97
N THR A 15 24.57 0.16 -2.91
CA THR A 15 25.87 -0.49 -2.60
C THR A 15 25.86 -2.00 -2.82
N ASN A 16 24.68 -2.59 -3.04
CA ASN A 16 24.47 -4.04 -3.13
C ASN A 16 24.95 -4.80 -1.88
N ASP A 17 24.89 -4.16 -0.70
CA ASP A 17 25.29 -4.76 0.57
C ASP A 17 24.15 -5.60 1.16
N LYS A 18 24.35 -6.92 1.11
CA LYS A 18 23.39 -7.93 1.57
C LYS A 18 23.08 -7.85 3.06
N ASN A 19 24.00 -7.35 3.89
CA ASN A 19 23.76 -7.24 5.33
C ASN A 19 22.65 -6.23 5.62
N TYR A 20 22.58 -5.12 4.87
CA TYR A 20 21.49 -4.16 4.99
C TYR A 20 20.17 -4.74 4.48
N VAL A 21 20.19 -5.49 3.38
CA VAL A 21 18.99 -6.18 2.84
C VAL A 21 18.40 -7.14 3.88
N GLU A 22 19.22 -8.03 4.44
CA GLU A 22 18.78 -8.98 5.47
C GLU A 22 18.25 -8.26 6.72
N ALA A 23 18.90 -7.18 7.15
CA ALA A 23 18.46 -6.41 8.30
C ALA A 23 17.09 -5.74 8.06
N VAL A 24 16.89 -5.04 6.94
CA VAL A 24 15.62 -4.37 6.65
C VAL A 24 14.48 -5.37 6.45
N ASP A 25 14.76 -6.54 5.86
CA ASP A 25 13.77 -7.60 5.67
C ASP A 25 13.34 -8.21 7.01
N HIS A 26 14.27 -8.53 7.91
CA HIS A 26 13.93 -9.01 9.25
C HIS A 26 13.18 -7.98 10.09
N ILE A 27 13.55 -6.70 9.99
CA ILE A 27 12.86 -5.61 10.69
C ILE A 27 11.43 -5.45 10.13
N TRP A 28 11.26 -5.49 8.81
CA TRP A 28 9.95 -5.42 8.17
C TRP A 28 9.06 -6.58 8.58
N GLU A 29 9.61 -7.80 8.55
CA GLU A 29 8.90 -9.01 8.98
C GLU A 29 8.45 -8.89 10.45
N ASN A 30 9.30 -8.37 11.35
CA ASN A 30 8.90 -8.11 12.74
C ASN A 30 7.73 -7.12 12.84
N VAL A 31 7.77 -6.04 12.07
CA VAL A 31 6.72 -5.01 12.11
C VAL A 31 5.40 -5.56 11.57
N VAL A 32 5.41 -6.17 10.39
CA VAL A 32 4.19 -6.63 9.72
C VAL A 32 3.56 -7.85 10.38
N SER A 33 4.35 -8.71 11.02
CA SER A 33 3.84 -9.91 11.72
C SER A 33 3.54 -9.69 13.20
N LYS A 34 3.94 -8.55 13.81
CA LYS A 34 3.82 -8.40 15.27
C LYS A 34 3.46 -6.99 15.77
N LYS A 35 3.61 -5.93 14.98
CA LYS A 35 3.58 -4.54 15.49
C LYS A 35 2.84 -3.51 14.62
N ILE A 36 2.18 -3.94 13.56
CA ILE A 36 1.35 -3.07 12.72
C ILE A 36 -0.12 -3.19 13.14
N TYR A 37 -0.82 -2.06 13.20
CA TYR A 37 -2.26 -2.05 13.43
C TYR A 37 -3.03 -2.36 12.14
N ILE A 38 -4.29 -2.79 12.24
CA ILE A 38 -5.13 -3.09 11.06
C ILE A 38 -5.33 -1.89 10.12
N THR A 39 -5.14 -0.66 10.61
CA THR A 39 -5.15 0.58 9.82
C THR A 39 -3.84 0.85 9.06
N GLY A 40 -2.82 0.00 9.22
CA GLY A 40 -1.47 0.26 8.72
C GLY A 40 -0.66 1.22 9.60
N GLY A 41 -1.27 1.76 10.67
CA GLY A 41 -0.59 2.58 11.67
C GLY A 41 0.48 1.80 12.43
N ILE A 42 1.51 2.53 12.86
CA ILE A 42 2.63 2.00 13.67
C ILE A 42 2.94 2.95 14.83
N GLY A 43 3.33 2.38 15.97
CA GLY A 43 3.61 3.11 17.21
C GLY A 43 2.49 2.90 18.24
N ALA A 44 2.77 2.09 19.25
CA ALA A 44 1.76 1.62 20.21
C ALA A 44 1.77 2.36 21.55
N LYS A 45 2.74 3.26 21.77
CA LYS A 45 2.87 4.03 23.02
C LYS A 45 3.22 5.49 22.76
N ALA A 46 2.57 6.37 23.51
CA ALA A 46 2.87 7.80 23.53
C ALA A 46 4.25 8.07 24.14
N GLN A 47 4.65 7.31 25.16
CA GLN A 47 5.98 7.46 25.75
C GLN A 47 7.05 7.11 24.72
N GLY A 48 7.76 8.14 24.26
CA GLY A 48 8.80 8.05 23.24
C GLY A 48 8.28 7.82 21.82
N GLU A 49 6.97 7.99 21.56
CA GLU A 49 6.37 7.90 20.22
C GLU A 49 6.81 6.63 19.46
N ALA A 50 6.69 5.49 20.14
CA ALA A 50 7.52 4.32 19.84
C ALA A 50 6.72 3.04 19.59
N PHE A 51 7.37 2.11 18.89
CA PHE A 51 6.98 0.70 18.92
C PHE A 51 7.04 0.17 20.35
N ASP A 52 6.16 -0.78 20.64
CA ASP A 52 6.19 -1.53 21.90
C ASP A 52 6.61 -2.99 21.64
N GLN A 53 6.45 -3.85 22.65
CA GLN A 53 6.68 -5.28 22.56
C GLN A 53 5.81 -5.92 21.46
N ASN A 54 6.25 -7.08 20.97
CA ASN A 54 5.49 -7.86 20.00
C ASN A 54 4.06 -8.10 20.50
N TYR A 55 3.07 -7.92 19.60
CA TYR A 55 1.64 -8.12 19.84
C TYR A 55 0.99 -7.16 20.85
N LYS A 56 1.71 -6.14 21.33
CA LYS A 56 1.14 -5.12 22.22
C LYS A 56 0.58 -3.96 21.39
N LEU A 57 -0.69 -4.09 21.00
CA LEU A 57 -1.41 -3.17 20.10
C LEU A 57 -2.72 -2.65 20.75
N PRO A 58 -2.66 -1.82 21.81
CA PRO A 58 -3.86 -1.26 22.43
C PRO A 58 -4.59 -0.32 21.48
N ASN A 59 -5.93 -0.39 21.45
CA ASN A 59 -6.74 0.39 20.52
C ASN A 59 -6.89 1.86 20.94
N ILE A 60 -7.34 2.11 22.17
CA ILE A 60 -7.59 3.47 22.69
C ILE A 60 -6.30 4.24 22.98
N LYS A 61 -5.22 3.54 23.32
CA LYS A 61 -3.90 4.13 23.63
C LYS A 61 -2.93 4.08 22.45
N ALA A 62 -3.38 3.63 21.27
CA ALA A 62 -2.52 3.58 20.10
C ALA A 62 -1.99 4.98 19.79
N TYR A 63 -0.69 5.09 19.54
CA TYR A 63 -0.10 6.36 19.16
C TYR A 63 -0.32 6.59 17.67
N ASN A 64 0.13 5.67 16.81
CA ASN A 64 -0.11 5.68 15.37
C ASN A 64 0.03 7.07 14.77
N GLU A 65 1.19 7.68 14.98
CA GLU A 65 1.45 9.03 14.52
C GLU A 65 1.27 9.12 12.99
N THR A 66 0.66 10.20 12.51
CA THR A 66 0.56 10.45 11.07
C THR A 66 1.94 10.47 10.38
N CYS A 67 2.99 11.06 10.99
CA CYS A 67 4.35 10.99 10.44
C CYS A 67 4.89 9.56 10.36
N ALA A 68 4.54 8.70 11.32
CA ALA A 68 4.95 7.30 11.33
C ALA A 68 4.25 6.52 10.20
N ALA A 69 2.97 6.81 9.92
CA ALA A 69 2.26 6.28 8.74
C ALA A 69 2.96 6.72 7.44
N ILE A 70 3.33 7.99 7.31
CA ILE A 70 4.08 8.51 6.14
C ILE A 70 5.43 7.79 6.00
N GLY A 71 6.17 7.60 7.10
CA GLY A 71 7.42 6.85 7.07
C GLY A 71 7.23 5.37 6.71
N ASN A 72 6.11 4.76 7.12
CA ASN A 72 5.78 3.40 6.73
C ASN A 72 5.49 3.29 5.23
N ILE A 73 4.84 4.30 4.62
CA ILE A 73 4.63 4.40 3.17
C ILE A 73 5.98 4.50 2.43
N PHE A 74 6.86 5.40 2.86
CA PHE A 74 8.20 5.55 2.26
C PHE A 74 9.03 4.28 2.32
N TRP A 75 8.96 3.57 3.45
CA TRP A 75 9.72 2.36 3.68
C TRP A 75 9.21 1.20 2.81
N ASN A 76 7.89 0.97 2.78
CA ASN A 76 7.30 -0.08 1.96
C ASN A 76 7.46 0.18 0.46
N HIS A 77 7.39 1.45 0.02
CA HIS A 77 7.69 1.78 -1.37
C HIS A 77 9.10 1.37 -1.78
N ARG A 78 10.11 1.67 -0.93
CA ARG A 78 11.51 1.29 -1.20
C ARG A 78 11.72 -0.22 -1.17
N LEU A 79 11.07 -0.93 -0.24
CA LEU A 79 11.13 -2.39 -0.20
C LEU A 79 10.48 -3.01 -1.45
N PHE A 80 9.38 -2.42 -1.95
CA PHE A 80 8.82 -2.80 -3.24
C PHE A 80 9.83 -2.58 -4.38
N LEU A 81 10.49 -1.41 -4.45
CA LEU A 81 11.50 -1.14 -5.48
C LEU A 81 12.69 -2.10 -5.40
N LEU A 82 13.06 -2.55 -4.20
CA LEU A 82 14.16 -3.51 -3.99
C LEU A 82 13.79 -4.94 -4.42
N HIS A 83 12.55 -5.37 -4.15
CA HIS A 83 12.17 -6.79 -4.22
C HIS A 83 11.17 -7.16 -5.32
N GLY A 84 10.43 -6.17 -5.84
CA GLY A 84 9.36 -6.36 -6.83
C GLY A 84 8.17 -7.19 -6.31
N ASP A 85 7.91 -7.17 -5.00
CA ASP A 85 6.86 -7.96 -4.35
C ASP A 85 5.68 -7.09 -3.90
N SER A 86 4.46 -7.48 -4.28
CA SER A 86 3.26 -6.68 -4.04
C SER A 86 2.89 -6.59 -2.57
N LYS A 87 3.39 -7.49 -1.71
CA LYS A 87 3.09 -7.47 -0.28
C LYS A 87 3.47 -6.15 0.39
N TYR A 88 4.51 -5.49 -0.11
CA TYR A 88 4.92 -4.17 0.37
C TYR A 88 3.90 -3.10 -0.07
N ILE A 89 3.38 -3.21 -1.29
CA ILE A 89 2.32 -2.34 -1.79
C ILE A 89 1.00 -2.59 -1.05
N ASP A 90 0.69 -3.81 -0.61
CA ASP A 90 -0.49 -4.08 0.21
C ASP A 90 -0.44 -3.36 1.57
N VAL A 91 0.74 -3.34 2.21
CA VAL A 91 0.96 -2.58 3.45
C VAL A 91 0.89 -1.08 3.19
N LEU A 92 1.46 -0.61 2.07
CA LEU A 92 1.42 0.78 1.64
C LEU A 92 -0.03 1.24 1.37
N GLU A 93 -0.82 0.49 0.62
CA GLU A 93 -2.23 0.76 0.32
C GLU A 93 -3.04 0.84 1.61
N ARG A 94 -2.90 -0.17 2.49
CA ARG A 94 -3.57 -0.18 3.80
C ARG A 94 -3.23 1.08 4.59
N THR A 95 -1.98 1.50 4.62
CA THR A 95 -1.52 2.68 5.35
C THR A 95 -2.07 3.97 4.72
N ILE A 96 -2.01 4.13 3.40
CA ILE A 96 -2.53 5.32 2.70
C ILE A 96 -4.02 5.49 3.00
N TYR A 97 -4.83 4.47 2.68
CA TYR A 97 -6.28 4.58 2.73
C TYR A 97 -6.87 4.57 4.16
N ASN A 98 -6.07 4.29 5.18
CA ASN A 98 -6.53 4.25 6.57
C ASN A 98 -5.66 5.11 7.50
N GLY A 99 -4.51 4.59 7.94
CA GLY A 99 -3.68 5.22 8.97
C GLY A 99 -3.12 6.59 8.60
N PHE A 100 -2.94 6.88 7.31
CA PHE A 100 -2.50 8.18 6.82
C PHE A 100 -3.67 9.14 6.58
N LEU A 101 -4.66 8.77 5.78
CA LEU A 101 -5.79 9.67 5.46
C LEU A 101 -6.65 10.02 6.68
N SER A 102 -6.67 9.18 7.72
CA SER A 102 -7.26 9.56 9.01
C SER A 102 -6.57 10.78 9.64
N GLY A 103 -5.30 11.02 9.32
CA GLY A 103 -4.49 12.14 9.81
C GLY A 103 -4.91 13.53 9.35
N ILE A 104 -5.76 13.66 8.33
CA ILE A 104 -6.22 14.94 7.77
C ILE A 104 -7.75 14.95 7.61
N SER A 105 -8.40 16.10 7.83
CA SER A 105 -9.82 16.26 7.54
C SER A 105 -10.07 16.32 6.04
N LEU A 106 -11.29 15.97 5.60
CA LEU A 106 -11.65 15.98 4.18
C LEU A 106 -11.53 17.37 3.53
N ASP A 107 -11.74 18.44 4.30
CA ASP A 107 -11.55 19.82 3.84
C ASP A 107 -10.08 20.30 3.91
N GLY A 108 -9.16 19.44 4.39
CA GLY A 108 -7.74 19.70 4.47
C GLY A 108 -7.29 20.66 5.58
N LYS A 109 -8.19 21.07 6.49
CA LYS A 109 -7.93 22.16 7.46
C LYS A 109 -7.50 21.71 8.84
N LYS A 110 -7.79 20.47 9.23
CA LYS A 110 -7.52 19.95 10.57
C LYS A 110 -6.81 18.61 10.49
N PHE A 111 -5.96 18.35 11.46
CA PHE A 111 -5.04 17.24 11.46
C PHE A 111 -5.11 16.44 12.76
N PHE A 112 -4.80 15.16 12.68
CA PHE A 112 -4.42 14.36 13.84
C PHE A 112 -2.91 14.21 13.90
N TYR A 113 -2.38 14.25 15.13
CA TYR A 113 -1.03 13.82 15.43
C TYR A 113 -1.07 12.31 15.75
N PRO A 114 -1.63 11.83 16.88
CA PRO A 114 -1.99 10.43 17.06
C PRO A 114 -3.28 10.00 16.34
N ASN A 115 -3.33 8.78 15.81
CA ASN A 115 -4.51 8.17 15.19
C ASN A 115 -4.96 6.89 15.95
N PRO A 116 -5.66 7.04 17.10
CA PRO A 116 -6.11 5.89 17.89
C PRO A 116 -7.20 5.09 17.17
N LEU A 117 -7.34 3.81 17.51
CA LEU A 117 -8.36 2.92 16.92
C LEU A 117 -9.69 2.95 17.69
N ALA A 118 -9.72 3.60 18.85
CA ALA A 118 -10.93 3.82 19.63
C ALA A 118 -10.88 5.21 20.28
N SER A 119 -12.05 5.80 20.52
CA SER A 119 -12.17 7.12 21.16
C SER A 119 -13.30 7.12 22.18
N SER A 120 -13.05 7.78 23.32
CA SER A 120 -14.09 8.08 24.32
C SER A 120 -14.75 9.44 24.09
N GLY A 121 -14.52 10.08 22.94
CA GLY A 121 -15.18 11.33 22.51
C GLY A 121 -14.37 12.62 22.66
N TYR A 122 -13.18 12.59 23.28
CA TYR A 122 -12.38 13.79 23.55
C TYR A 122 -11.24 14.04 22.55
N HIS A 123 -10.92 13.07 21.69
CA HIS A 123 -9.85 13.19 20.71
C HIS A 123 -10.40 13.72 19.39
N VAL A 124 -10.05 14.95 19.03
CA VAL A 124 -10.52 15.64 17.82
C VAL A 124 -9.35 16.24 17.04
N ARG A 125 -9.50 16.37 15.72
CA ARG A 125 -8.48 17.01 14.88
C ARG A 125 -8.36 18.51 15.22
N THR A 126 -7.15 19.04 15.14
CA THR A 126 -6.86 20.47 15.37
C THR A 126 -6.21 21.10 14.13
N GLU A 127 -6.30 22.41 13.99
CA GLU A 127 -5.75 23.12 12.82
C GLU A 127 -4.22 23.10 12.81
N TRP A 128 -3.60 23.13 13.98
CA TRP A 128 -2.15 23.12 14.14
C TRP A 128 -1.74 22.55 15.49
N PHE A 129 -0.44 22.35 15.66
CA PHE A 129 0.20 21.88 16.90
C PHE A 129 1.46 22.71 17.16
N GLU A 130 1.91 22.77 18.41
CA GLU A 130 3.23 23.35 18.72
C GLU A 130 4.35 22.57 18.01
N CYS A 131 4.32 21.24 18.10
CA CYS A 131 5.11 20.35 17.26
C CYS A 131 4.33 20.00 15.97
N ALA A 132 4.48 20.83 14.93
CA ALA A 132 3.73 20.70 13.68
C ALA A 132 4.39 19.80 12.61
N CYS A 133 5.00 18.70 13.05
CA CYS A 133 5.56 17.70 12.14
C CYS A 133 4.46 17.09 11.25
N CYS A 134 3.31 16.72 11.81
CA CYS A 134 2.24 16.03 11.07
C CYS A 134 1.64 16.90 9.94
N PRO A 135 1.14 18.12 10.18
CA PRO A 135 0.54 18.94 9.12
C PRO A 135 1.49 19.18 7.93
N SER A 136 2.73 19.58 8.20
CA SER A 136 3.73 19.85 7.17
C SER A 136 4.11 18.60 6.37
N ASN A 137 4.19 17.45 7.05
CA ASN A 137 4.53 16.17 6.44
C ASN A 137 3.40 15.61 5.55
N ILE A 138 2.14 15.84 5.93
CA ILE A 138 0.99 15.45 5.12
C ILE A 138 1.00 16.17 3.77
N VAL A 139 1.28 17.48 3.75
CA VAL A 139 1.31 18.28 2.50
C VAL A 139 2.31 17.69 1.50
N ARG A 140 3.53 17.35 1.94
CA ARG A 140 4.53 16.76 1.04
C ARG A 140 4.12 15.38 0.53
N LEU A 141 3.47 14.54 1.34
CA LEU A 141 3.05 13.22 0.89
C LEU A 141 1.91 13.33 -0.13
N ILE A 142 0.88 14.13 0.15
CA ILE A 142 -0.25 14.34 -0.78
C ILE A 142 0.26 14.83 -2.14
N ALA A 143 1.16 15.80 -2.14
CA ALA A 143 1.75 16.33 -3.38
C ALA A 143 2.53 15.28 -4.19
N SER A 144 3.01 14.21 -3.55
CA SER A 144 3.82 13.15 -4.17
C SER A 144 3.06 11.84 -4.45
N ILE A 145 1.76 11.77 -4.12
CA ILE A 145 1.03 10.49 -4.05
C ILE A 145 0.92 9.77 -5.41
N SER A 146 0.90 10.53 -6.51
CA SER A 146 0.87 9.98 -7.87
C SER A 146 2.12 9.15 -8.20
N GLY A 147 3.25 9.42 -7.54
CA GLY A 147 4.50 8.70 -7.73
C GLY A 147 4.49 7.25 -7.22
N TYR A 148 3.44 6.82 -6.50
CA TYR A 148 3.31 5.45 -6.00
C TYR A 148 2.40 4.56 -6.86
N VAL A 149 1.75 5.13 -7.89
CA VAL A 149 0.73 4.42 -8.69
C VAL A 149 1.36 3.37 -9.61
N TYR A 150 2.51 3.71 -10.21
CA TYR A 150 3.21 2.84 -11.14
C TYR A 150 4.69 2.71 -10.76
N ALA A 151 5.32 1.65 -11.27
CA ALA A 151 6.76 1.55 -11.35
C ALA A 151 7.16 0.86 -12.64
N GLN A 152 8.44 0.93 -13.00
CA GLN A 152 8.97 0.33 -14.20
C GLN A 152 10.28 -0.37 -13.88
N HIS A 153 10.45 -1.57 -14.42
CA HIS A 153 11.72 -2.27 -14.47
C HIS A 153 11.85 -2.90 -15.86
N ASP A 154 12.90 -2.53 -16.60
CA ASP A 154 13.10 -2.93 -17.99
C ASP A 154 11.85 -2.68 -18.85
N ASP A 155 11.32 -3.73 -19.48
CA ASP A 155 10.10 -3.71 -20.31
C ASP A 155 8.81 -3.96 -19.52
N THR A 156 8.89 -4.04 -18.18
CA THR A 156 7.73 -4.31 -17.33
C THR A 156 7.23 -3.04 -16.66
N LEU A 157 5.97 -2.71 -16.94
CA LEU A 157 5.20 -1.72 -16.23
C LEU A 157 4.42 -2.37 -15.08
N TYR A 158 4.70 -1.96 -13.85
CA TYR A 158 3.95 -2.35 -12.65
C TYR A 158 2.80 -1.39 -12.39
N VAL A 159 1.59 -1.92 -12.24
CA VAL A 159 0.40 -1.20 -11.77
C VAL A 159 0.21 -1.51 -10.29
N ASN A 160 0.62 -0.57 -9.43
CA ASN A 160 0.63 -0.74 -7.98
C ASN A 160 -0.67 -0.27 -7.33
N LEU A 161 -1.14 0.93 -7.65
CA LEU A 161 -2.36 1.49 -7.08
C LEU A 161 -3.42 1.66 -8.16
N PHE A 162 -4.68 1.50 -7.76
CA PHE A 162 -5.84 1.64 -8.61
C PHE A 162 -6.51 2.97 -8.31
N VAL A 163 -6.29 3.95 -9.18
CA VAL A 163 -6.78 5.32 -9.03
C VAL A 163 -7.08 5.85 -10.42
N SER A 164 -8.20 6.54 -10.62
CA SER A 164 -8.48 7.19 -11.90
C SER A 164 -7.39 8.22 -12.25
N ASN A 165 -6.66 7.97 -13.33
CA ASN A 165 -5.51 8.78 -13.74
C ASN A 165 -5.15 8.58 -15.21
N THR A 166 -4.33 9.49 -15.74
CA THR A 166 -3.58 9.27 -16.98
C THR A 166 -2.09 9.47 -16.70
N ALA A 167 -1.26 8.52 -17.12
CA ALA A 167 0.19 8.56 -16.95
C ALA A 167 0.91 8.30 -18.26
N ALA A 168 1.99 9.04 -18.50
CA ALA A 168 2.92 8.80 -19.61
C ALA A 168 4.19 8.17 -19.06
N ILE A 169 4.53 6.97 -19.51
CA ILE A 169 5.64 6.15 -19.02
C ILE A 169 6.55 5.82 -20.20
N SER A 170 7.87 5.89 -20.01
CA SER A 170 8.82 5.50 -21.04
C SER A 170 9.14 4.01 -20.93
N ILE A 171 8.93 3.25 -22.00
CA ILE A 171 9.31 1.83 -22.13
C ILE A 171 10.09 1.69 -23.43
N ASP A 172 11.33 1.23 -23.38
CA ASP A 172 12.24 1.11 -24.53
C ASP A 172 12.24 2.35 -25.45
N GLU A 173 12.45 3.53 -24.86
CA GLU A 173 12.44 4.84 -25.54
C GLU A 173 11.09 5.26 -26.16
N ASN A 174 10.04 4.44 -26.04
CA ASN A 174 8.69 4.77 -26.49
C ASN A 174 7.87 5.33 -25.33
N ILE A 175 7.01 6.30 -25.61
CA ILE A 175 6.05 6.82 -24.61
C ILE A 175 4.77 5.98 -24.68
N VAL A 176 4.49 5.27 -23.60
CA VAL A 176 3.24 4.53 -23.37
C VAL A 176 2.34 5.37 -22.47
N SER A 177 1.15 5.72 -22.95
CA SER A 177 0.16 6.45 -22.14
C SER A 177 -0.87 5.48 -21.59
N ILE A 178 -0.99 5.38 -20.27
CA ILE A 178 -1.93 4.51 -19.58
C ILE A 178 -3.01 5.37 -18.93
N THR A 179 -4.28 5.04 -19.17
CA THR A 179 -5.41 5.66 -18.49
C THR A 179 -6.14 4.62 -17.66
N GLN A 180 -6.29 4.90 -16.36
CA GLN A 180 -7.18 4.14 -15.48
C GLN A 180 -8.49 4.91 -15.28
N ASP A 181 -9.60 4.21 -15.40
CA ASP A 181 -10.96 4.68 -15.11
C ASP A 181 -11.60 3.73 -14.09
N THR A 182 -11.89 4.25 -12.90
CA THR A 182 -12.37 3.48 -11.75
C THR A 182 -12.93 4.37 -10.64
N GLU A 183 -13.87 3.81 -9.86
CA GLU A 183 -14.35 4.37 -8.60
C GLU A 183 -13.65 3.75 -7.38
N TYR A 184 -12.57 2.99 -7.57
CA TYR A 184 -11.72 2.48 -6.49
C TYR A 184 -11.31 3.63 -5.55
N PRO A 185 -11.46 3.50 -4.22
CA PRO A 185 -11.64 2.26 -3.46
C PRO A 185 -13.09 1.89 -3.12
N TRP A 186 -14.10 2.53 -3.72
CA TRP A 186 -15.52 2.27 -3.41
C TRP A 186 -16.10 1.10 -4.19
N ASP A 187 -15.57 0.87 -5.39
CA ASP A 187 -15.94 -0.21 -6.27
C ASP A 187 -14.68 -0.86 -6.88
N GLY A 188 -14.78 -2.16 -7.18
CA GLY A 188 -13.66 -2.96 -7.64
C GLY A 188 -13.52 -3.06 -9.15
N ILE A 189 -14.31 -2.33 -9.93
CA ILE A 189 -14.20 -2.30 -11.38
C ILE A 189 -13.11 -1.30 -11.78
N ILE A 190 -12.10 -1.78 -12.50
CA ILE A 190 -11.04 -0.93 -13.05
C ILE A 190 -10.91 -1.20 -14.54
N LYS A 191 -10.95 -0.14 -15.32
CA LYS A 191 -10.63 -0.17 -16.74
C LYS A 191 -9.30 0.53 -16.99
N ILE A 192 -8.33 -0.19 -17.54
CA ILE A 192 -7.03 0.33 -17.93
C ILE A 192 -6.95 0.35 -19.45
N THR A 193 -6.74 1.53 -20.03
CA THR A 193 -6.60 1.70 -21.48
C THR A 193 -5.14 2.00 -21.81
N VAL A 194 -4.58 1.25 -22.77
CA VAL A 194 -3.23 1.41 -23.28
C VAL A 194 -3.29 2.25 -24.55
N ASN A 195 -2.69 3.45 -24.51
CA ASN A 195 -2.64 4.38 -25.63
C ASN A 195 -1.21 4.47 -26.15
N LEU A 196 -1.04 4.22 -27.45
CA LEU A 196 0.27 4.05 -28.09
C LEU A 196 0.32 4.79 -29.43
N GLN A 197 1.49 5.32 -29.77
CA GLN A 197 1.73 5.81 -31.14
C GLN A 197 2.06 4.67 -32.12
N LYS A 198 2.64 3.57 -31.62
CA LYS A 198 3.03 2.39 -32.40
C LYS A 198 2.86 1.14 -31.53
N ASN A 199 2.54 0.02 -32.16
CA ASN A 199 2.41 -1.27 -31.47
C ASN A 199 3.74 -1.69 -30.85
N LEU A 200 3.75 -1.96 -29.55
CA LEU A 200 4.94 -2.25 -28.76
C LEU A 200 4.77 -3.57 -28.01
N ASP A 201 5.83 -4.36 -27.92
CA ASP A 201 5.91 -5.54 -27.07
C ASP A 201 6.44 -5.10 -25.70
N PHE A 202 5.65 -5.28 -24.65
CA PHE A 202 6.06 -5.02 -23.27
C PHE A 202 5.14 -5.77 -22.31
N ASN A 203 5.54 -5.83 -21.05
CA ASN A 203 4.81 -6.53 -20.03
C ASN A 203 4.08 -5.55 -19.11
N ILE A 204 2.83 -5.87 -18.76
CA ILE A 204 2.09 -5.17 -17.70
C ILE A 204 1.90 -6.12 -16.54
N ALA A 205 2.52 -5.81 -15.40
CA ALA A 205 2.38 -6.52 -14.14
C ALA A 205 1.29 -5.84 -13.30
N ILE A 206 0.15 -6.51 -13.11
CA ILE A 206 -0.99 -5.97 -12.36
C ILE A 206 -0.99 -6.57 -10.97
N ARG A 207 -1.00 -5.73 -9.93
CA ARG A 207 -1.11 -6.21 -8.56
C ARG A 207 -2.44 -6.92 -8.33
N ILE A 208 -2.39 -8.09 -7.72
CA ILE A 208 -3.54 -8.78 -7.15
C ILE A 208 -3.50 -8.54 -5.63
N PRO A 209 -4.34 -7.64 -5.08
CA PRO A 209 -4.22 -7.23 -3.69
C PRO A 209 -4.30 -8.42 -2.71
N GLY A 210 -3.51 -8.41 -1.64
CA GLY A 210 -3.51 -9.48 -0.64
C GLY A 210 -4.90 -9.78 -0.05
N TRP A 211 -5.77 -8.77 0.06
CA TRP A 211 -7.14 -8.94 0.55
C TRP A 211 -8.03 -9.78 -0.39
N MET A 212 -7.78 -9.76 -1.70
CA MET A 212 -8.38 -10.69 -2.68
C MET A 212 -7.82 -12.11 -2.55
N GLN A 213 -6.59 -12.23 -2.01
CA GLN A 213 -5.93 -13.51 -1.75
C GLN A 213 -6.21 -14.04 -0.33
N ASN A 214 -7.26 -13.55 0.33
CA ASN A 214 -7.64 -13.89 1.70
C ASN A 214 -6.57 -13.53 2.77
N GLN A 215 -5.73 -12.54 2.51
CA GLN A 215 -4.71 -12.03 3.44
C GLN A 215 -4.93 -10.54 3.73
N PRO A 216 -5.45 -10.15 4.91
CA PRO A 216 -5.63 -8.73 5.21
C PRO A 216 -4.29 -7.97 5.34
N VAL A 217 -3.27 -8.64 5.84
CA VAL A 217 -1.88 -8.17 6.00
C VAL A 217 -0.99 -9.35 5.58
N PRO A 218 0.22 -9.13 5.00
CA PRO A 218 1.08 -10.23 4.54
C PRO A 218 1.81 -10.92 5.71
N SER A 219 1.04 -11.42 6.68
CA SER A 219 1.49 -12.13 7.87
C SER A 219 0.32 -12.86 8.53
N ASP A 220 0.57 -13.60 9.60
CA ASP A 220 -0.45 -14.24 10.45
C ASP A 220 -1.03 -13.30 11.51
N LEU A 221 -0.60 -12.03 11.56
CA LEU A 221 -1.04 -11.06 12.57
C LEU A 221 -2.55 -10.81 12.53
N TYR A 222 -3.14 -10.91 11.34
CA TYR A 222 -4.56 -10.73 11.08
C TYR A 222 -5.05 -11.77 10.07
N HIS A 223 -6.26 -12.29 10.27
CA HIS A 223 -6.88 -13.23 9.34
C HIS A 223 -8.38 -12.95 9.19
N TYR A 224 -8.97 -13.32 8.05
CA TYR A 224 -10.40 -13.22 7.89
C TYR A 224 -11.13 -14.33 8.65
N LEU A 225 -12.18 -13.98 9.39
CA LEU A 225 -13.05 -14.96 10.08
C LEU A 225 -13.60 -16.00 9.10
N LYS A 226 -13.95 -15.57 7.88
CA LYS A 226 -14.37 -16.42 6.77
C LYS A 226 -13.57 -16.07 5.53
N LYS A 227 -12.94 -17.09 4.93
CA LYS A 227 -12.37 -17.00 3.59
C LYS A 227 -13.49 -16.94 2.56
N ILE A 228 -13.30 -16.12 1.53
CA ILE A 228 -14.22 -15.98 0.41
C ILE A 228 -13.48 -16.50 -0.83
N ASP A 229 -14.18 -17.25 -1.68
CA ASP A 229 -13.66 -17.86 -2.91
C ASP A 229 -14.08 -17.05 -4.16
N GLU A 230 -14.33 -15.76 -3.97
CA GLU A 230 -14.59 -14.81 -5.05
C GLU A 230 -13.29 -14.59 -5.81
N LYS A 231 -13.35 -14.83 -7.12
CA LYS A 231 -12.18 -14.71 -7.99
C LYS A 231 -12.11 -13.32 -8.58
N VAL A 232 -10.90 -12.83 -8.74
CA VAL A 232 -10.63 -11.63 -9.53
C VAL A 232 -11.06 -11.89 -10.98
N GLY A 233 -11.87 -11.00 -11.54
CA GLY A 233 -12.10 -10.94 -12.97
C GLY A 233 -10.95 -10.19 -13.64
N LEU A 234 -10.33 -10.80 -14.65
CA LEU A 234 -9.33 -10.14 -15.50
C LEU A 234 -9.61 -10.44 -16.96
N LYS A 235 -9.73 -9.40 -17.77
CA LYS A 235 -9.90 -9.51 -19.23
C LYS A 235 -8.98 -8.57 -19.96
N VAL A 236 -8.58 -8.97 -21.16
CA VAL A 236 -7.89 -8.12 -22.12
C VAL A 236 -8.69 -8.12 -23.42
N ASN A 237 -9.16 -6.95 -23.85
CA ASN A 237 -10.04 -6.79 -25.00
C ASN A 237 -11.27 -7.73 -24.94
N GLY A 238 -11.91 -7.80 -23.76
CA GLY A 238 -13.07 -8.64 -23.49
C GLY A 238 -12.79 -10.14 -23.34
N LYS A 239 -11.56 -10.61 -23.57
CA LYS A 239 -11.17 -12.02 -23.42
C LYS A 239 -10.62 -12.28 -22.01
N PRO A 240 -11.16 -13.27 -21.27
CA PRO A 240 -10.60 -13.65 -19.97
C PRO A 240 -9.13 -14.05 -20.08
N ILE A 241 -8.33 -13.63 -19.10
CA ILE A 241 -6.94 -14.04 -18.92
C ILE A 241 -6.84 -14.82 -17.60
N GLU A 242 -6.07 -15.90 -17.61
CA GLU A 242 -5.76 -16.65 -16.40
C GLU A 242 -4.85 -15.84 -15.48
N ILE A 243 -5.17 -15.83 -14.20
CA ILE A 243 -4.43 -15.10 -13.18
C ILE A 243 -3.40 -16.05 -12.57
N ILE A 244 -2.13 -15.82 -12.92
CA ILE A 244 -0.99 -16.51 -12.33
C ILE A 244 -0.23 -15.48 -11.50
N CYS A 245 -0.36 -15.58 -10.18
CA CYS A 245 0.28 -14.64 -9.26
C CYS A 245 1.73 -15.04 -9.00
N GLU A 246 2.68 -14.22 -9.44
CA GLU A 246 4.07 -14.24 -9.02
C GLU A 246 4.34 -13.01 -8.16
N LYS A 247 4.77 -13.21 -6.90
CA LYS A 247 4.96 -12.13 -5.92
C LYS A 247 3.78 -11.14 -5.85
N GLY A 248 2.57 -11.68 -6.01
CA GLY A 248 1.31 -10.94 -5.99
C GLY A 248 1.03 -10.07 -7.22
N TYR A 249 1.75 -10.26 -8.34
CA TYR A 249 1.43 -9.68 -9.63
C TYR A 249 1.01 -10.75 -10.64
N THR A 250 0.05 -10.43 -11.51
CA THR A 250 -0.19 -11.18 -12.75
C THR A 250 0.46 -10.43 -13.91
N HIS A 251 1.32 -11.12 -14.65
CA HIS A 251 2.08 -10.58 -15.77
C HIS A 251 1.34 -10.81 -17.08
N ILE A 252 1.12 -9.74 -17.85
CA ILE A 252 0.47 -9.77 -19.16
C ILE A 252 1.49 -9.32 -20.20
N SER A 253 2.25 -10.29 -20.73
CA SER A 253 3.26 -10.05 -21.76
C SER A 253 2.65 -10.23 -23.15
N ARG A 254 2.59 -9.16 -23.94
CA ARG A 254 2.03 -9.20 -25.30
C ARG A 254 2.45 -8.02 -26.14
N ARG A 255 2.16 -8.11 -27.44
CA ARG A 255 2.14 -6.95 -28.33
C ARG A 255 0.89 -6.12 -28.09
N TRP A 256 1.06 -4.96 -27.49
CA TRP A 256 0.01 -4.00 -27.24
C TRP A 256 -0.24 -3.11 -28.47
N LYS A 257 -1.50 -2.73 -28.65
CA LYS A 257 -1.96 -1.80 -29.67
C LYS A 257 -2.64 -0.62 -29.01
N ASP A 258 -2.69 0.50 -29.74
CA ASP A 258 -3.47 1.65 -29.32
C ASP A 258 -4.93 1.27 -29.09
N GLY A 259 -5.48 1.70 -27.95
CA GLY A 259 -6.85 1.41 -27.54
C GLY A 259 -7.07 0.00 -26.97
N ASP A 260 -6.02 -0.79 -26.74
CA ASP A 260 -6.16 -2.05 -26.00
C ASP A 260 -6.64 -1.76 -24.57
N ILE A 261 -7.55 -2.61 -24.07
CA ILE A 261 -8.20 -2.43 -22.78
C ILE A 261 -7.91 -3.65 -21.89
N ILE A 262 -7.51 -3.39 -20.66
CA ILE A 262 -7.53 -4.35 -19.56
C ILE A 262 -8.71 -4.00 -18.64
N GLU A 263 -9.51 -5.00 -18.30
CA GLU A 263 -10.64 -4.86 -17.38
C GLU A 263 -10.39 -5.75 -16.16
N LEU A 264 -10.47 -5.16 -14.97
CA LEU A 264 -10.38 -5.83 -13.68
C LEU A 264 -11.72 -5.72 -12.95
N ASP A 265 -12.06 -6.78 -12.24
CA ASP A 265 -13.17 -6.82 -11.30
C ASP A 265 -12.67 -7.45 -9.99
N PHE A 266 -12.60 -6.64 -8.94
CA PHE A 266 -12.30 -7.07 -7.58
C PHE A 266 -13.58 -7.08 -6.73
N PRO A 267 -14.15 -8.26 -6.45
CA PRO A 267 -15.30 -8.35 -5.55
C PRO A 267 -15.02 -7.74 -4.16
N MET A 268 -15.65 -6.59 -3.87
CA MET A 268 -15.44 -5.81 -2.63
C MET A 268 -16.38 -6.25 -1.49
N THR A 269 -16.37 -7.55 -1.18
CA THR A 269 -17.25 -8.11 -0.16
C THR A 269 -16.83 -7.73 1.25
N ILE A 270 -17.80 -7.38 2.10
CA ILE A 270 -17.57 -7.06 3.53
C ILE A 270 -16.88 -8.23 4.22
N ARG A 271 -15.79 -7.95 4.93
CA ARG A 271 -15.00 -8.96 5.65
C ARG A 271 -14.96 -8.65 7.15
N ARG A 272 -14.97 -9.72 7.97
CA ARG A 272 -14.61 -9.65 9.39
C ARG A 272 -13.16 -10.09 9.55
N VAL A 273 -12.34 -9.27 10.19
CA VAL A 273 -10.94 -9.53 10.46
C VAL A 273 -10.79 -9.88 11.93
N LEU A 274 -10.06 -10.96 12.21
CA LEU A 274 -9.65 -11.38 13.55
C LEU A 274 -8.15 -11.11 13.70
N ALA A 275 -7.76 -10.69 14.90
CA ALA A 275 -6.37 -10.54 15.28
C ALA A 275 -5.76 -11.88 15.70
N TYR A 276 -4.44 -11.99 15.61
CA TYR A 276 -3.69 -13.08 16.21
C TYR A 276 -3.90 -13.11 17.74
N GLU A 277 -4.10 -14.31 18.30
CA GLU A 277 -4.50 -14.53 19.70
C GLU A 277 -3.61 -13.88 20.78
N LYS A 278 -2.36 -13.53 20.43
CA LYS A 278 -1.45 -12.84 21.36
C LYS A 278 -1.74 -11.34 21.47
N ILE A 279 -2.55 -10.77 20.58
CA ILE A 279 -3.05 -9.40 20.68
C ILE A 279 -4.24 -9.39 21.63
N LYS A 280 -3.95 -9.30 22.93
CA LYS A 280 -4.98 -9.39 24.00
C LYS A 280 -6.07 -8.33 23.91
N GLU A 281 -5.75 -7.18 23.32
CA GLU A 281 -6.66 -6.02 23.19
C GLU A 281 -7.79 -6.27 22.20
N ASP A 282 -7.65 -7.28 21.33
CA ASP A 282 -8.61 -7.64 20.29
C ASP A 282 -9.27 -9.01 20.56
N ASN A 283 -9.11 -9.56 21.78
CA ASN A 283 -9.78 -10.80 22.16
C ASN A 283 -11.29 -10.59 22.30
N GLY A 284 -12.07 -11.31 21.48
CA GLY A 284 -13.54 -11.26 21.42
C GLY A 284 -14.03 -11.60 20.02
#